data_AF-A0A946FK46-F1
#
_entry.id   AF-A0A946FK46-F1
#
_cell.length_a   1.000
_cell.length_b   1.000
_cell.length_c   1.000
_cell.angle_alpha   90.00
_cell.angle_beta   90.00
_cell.angle_gamma   90.00
#
_symmetry.space_group_name_H-M   'P 1'
#
loop_
_entity.id
_entity.type
_entity.pdbx_description
1 polymer ?
#
loop_
_entity_poly.entity_id
_entity_poly.type
_entity_poly.pdbx_seq_one_letter_code
_entity_poly.pdbx_strand_id
1 'polypeptide(L)'
;MPKGATSSNPAFKTRLWHRRTGYFLRVLAGRPAGWRAAPTLATFPPDPGVTPDPRPPVRIFIGAEPGQNRAERVLVWSILKHRDPARAYEIYLMKDLAGFSRRYWKTGFTNYRYAIPAFARGHGRAIYNDADQVYLADPAALFDQPMGEAGVLSIDDRETSVMLIDAARMGDVWPQALAQENQAMHREFRSRAAAIPGLWGLMSAEWNARDSEYQQGRSKLLHFTALHTQPWKPFPNEFRYGDHAAASVWRDLEAEADAAGFTIFTATRPSPHYQALLNLHAQMHVDGDAGAGIQPVDMFSGVQLPKRAAEISELIAAHNAHTVLDYGAGKGAAYEPVAGRTDDPAWGMLPAWGDGVAVRLFDPGYAPFSAEPSGRFDGVISNDVLEHIPEEDIPWTLDQIFRRAKSFVYLVAACYPARKTLSNGLNAHVTVLPPAWWHQEVEAAARRTPGIAWTLRCRQKGFLKSDVLYRSA
;
A
#
# COMPACT_ATOMS: atom_id res chain seq x y z
N MET A 1 13.92 18.43 -34.31
CA MET A 1 13.78 17.18 -33.53
C MET A 1 12.55 16.44 -34.05
N PRO A 2 12.65 15.16 -34.44
CA PRO A 2 11.46 14.39 -34.77
C PRO A 2 10.60 14.27 -33.51
N LYS A 3 9.29 14.44 -33.64
CA LYS A 3 8.32 14.26 -32.55
C LYS A 3 8.53 12.86 -31.97
N GLY A 4 8.95 12.77 -30.70
CA GLY A 4 8.96 11.53 -29.95
C GLY A 4 7.62 10.83 -30.13
N ALA A 5 7.65 9.60 -30.63
CA ALA A 5 6.46 8.81 -30.82
C ALA A 5 5.80 8.65 -29.45
N THR A 6 4.67 9.32 -29.23
CA THR A 6 3.70 8.81 -28.25
C THR A 6 3.26 7.43 -28.75
N SER A 7 2.88 6.51 -27.87
CA SER A 7 2.29 5.25 -28.33
C SER A 7 1.10 5.59 -29.25
N SER A 8 1.35 5.50 -30.56
CA SER A 8 0.49 6.06 -31.59
C SER A 8 -0.71 5.15 -31.82
N ASN A 9 -0.69 3.97 -31.22
CA ASN A 9 -1.73 2.98 -31.28
C ASN A 9 -2.97 3.44 -30.48
N PRO A 10 -4.10 3.72 -31.15
CA PRO A 10 -5.33 4.18 -30.51
C PRO A 10 -5.93 3.19 -29.51
N ALA A 11 -5.50 1.92 -29.53
CA ALA A 11 -5.95 0.87 -28.61
C ALA A 11 -5.52 1.11 -27.16
N PHE A 12 -4.36 1.75 -26.94
CA PHE A 12 -3.83 1.99 -25.58
C PHE A 12 -4.30 3.33 -24.98
N LYS A 13 -5.18 4.06 -25.68
CA LYS A 13 -5.80 5.28 -25.15
C LYS A 13 -7.04 4.95 -24.33
N THR A 14 -7.06 5.38 -23.06
CA THR A 14 -8.24 5.25 -22.20
C THR A 14 -9.34 6.25 -22.59
N ARG A 15 -10.37 5.74 -23.28
CA ARG A 15 -11.54 6.51 -23.74
C ARG A 15 -12.76 6.45 -22.81
N LEU A 16 -13.77 7.28 -23.10
CA LEU A 16 -14.97 7.46 -22.26
C LEU A 16 -15.74 6.16 -22.00
N TRP A 17 -15.90 5.30 -23.00
CA TRP A 17 -16.65 4.04 -22.87
C TRP A 17 -15.96 2.98 -22.01
N HIS A 18 -14.66 3.13 -21.74
CA HIS A 18 -13.96 2.29 -20.77
C HIS A 18 -14.30 2.70 -19.33
N ARG A 19 -14.85 3.90 -19.11
CA ARG A 19 -15.15 4.43 -17.78
C ARG A 19 -16.54 3.97 -17.31
N ARG A 20 -16.63 3.65 -16.03
CA ARG A 20 -17.87 3.36 -15.28
C ARG A 20 -18.29 4.60 -14.49
N THR A 21 -19.50 4.59 -13.93
CA THR A 21 -20.04 5.68 -13.10
C THR A 21 -19.14 6.02 -11.90
N GLY A 22 -18.46 5.02 -11.32
CA GLY A 22 -17.52 5.22 -10.22
C GLY A 22 -16.37 6.20 -10.54
N TYR A 23 -15.91 6.26 -11.78
CA TYR A 23 -14.85 7.19 -12.20
C TYR A 23 -15.29 8.65 -11.98
N PHE A 24 -16.52 8.99 -12.39
CA PHE A 24 -17.04 10.35 -12.29
C PHE A 24 -17.30 10.75 -10.84
N LEU A 25 -17.79 9.81 -10.01
CA LEU A 25 -17.97 10.03 -8.58
C LEU A 25 -16.64 10.33 -7.88
N ARG A 26 -15.56 9.60 -8.21
CA ARG A 26 -14.23 9.88 -7.65
C ARG A 26 -13.73 11.27 -8.08
N VAL A 27 -13.86 11.61 -9.36
CA VAL A 27 -13.43 12.92 -9.87
C VAL A 27 -14.16 14.05 -9.15
N LEU A 28 -15.47 13.90 -8.88
CA LEU A 28 -16.27 14.88 -8.14
C LEU A 28 -15.89 14.95 -6.66
N ALA A 29 -15.60 13.82 -6.01
CA ALA A 29 -15.22 13.76 -4.60
C ALA A 29 -13.85 14.42 -4.32
N GLY A 30 -13.00 14.53 -5.34
CA GLY A 30 -11.62 15.00 -5.18
C GLY A 30 -10.73 13.97 -4.47
N ARG A 31 -9.48 14.35 -4.22
CA ARG A 31 -8.52 13.53 -3.46
C ARG A 31 -8.33 14.15 -2.07
N PRO A 32 -8.36 13.35 -0.99
CA PRO A 32 -8.06 13.86 0.35
C PRO A 32 -6.62 14.38 0.41
N ALA A 33 -6.35 15.25 1.39
CA ALA A 33 -5.00 15.69 1.66
C ALA A 33 -4.12 14.49 2.05
N GLY A 34 -2.88 14.47 1.56
CA GLY A 34 -1.89 13.51 2.05
C GLY A 34 -1.49 13.84 3.48
N TRP A 35 -1.04 12.83 4.23
CA TRP A 35 -0.65 12.96 5.62
C TRP A 35 0.80 12.56 5.89
N ARG A 36 1.49 11.96 4.91
CA ARG A 36 2.88 11.52 5.07
C ARG A 36 3.83 12.70 4.86
N ALA A 37 4.68 12.98 5.85
CA ALA A 37 5.64 14.09 5.75
C ALA A 37 6.74 13.83 4.69
N ALA A 38 7.09 12.56 4.47
CA ALA A 38 8.13 12.14 3.55
C ALA A 38 7.79 10.77 2.93
N PRO A 39 8.46 10.39 1.82
CA PRO A 39 8.34 9.04 1.26
C PRO A 39 8.69 7.95 2.27
N THR A 40 7.97 6.84 2.22
CA THR A 40 8.24 5.68 3.07
C THR A 40 9.41 4.89 2.50
N LEU A 41 10.50 4.78 3.27
CA LEU A 41 11.70 4.05 2.85
C LEU A 41 11.58 2.56 3.18
N ALA A 42 11.78 1.72 2.17
CA ALA A 42 12.07 0.30 2.28
C ALA A 42 13.54 0.06 1.88
N THR A 43 14.35 -0.41 2.83
CA THR A 43 15.77 -0.70 2.62
C THR A 43 15.99 -2.17 2.31
N PHE A 44 16.84 -2.47 1.34
CA PHE A 44 17.21 -3.83 0.98
C PHE A 44 18.73 -3.91 0.94
N PRO A 45 19.39 -4.37 2.03
CA PRO A 45 20.84 -4.52 2.06
C PRO A 45 21.31 -5.58 1.05
N PRO A 46 22.64 -5.69 0.83
CA PRO A 46 23.24 -6.84 0.15
C PRO A 46 22.81 -8.15 0.80
N ASP A 47 22.70 -9.21 0.00
CA ASP A 47 22.28 -10.52 0.47
C ASP A 47 23.29 -11.10 1.48
N PRO A 48 22.82 -11.81 2.52
CA PRO A 48 23.71 -12.46 3.47
C PRO A 48 24.69 -13.41 2.77
N GLY A 49 25.96 -13.34 3.15
CA GLY A 49 27.02 -14.21 2.60
C GLY A 49 27.64 -13.73 1.29
N VAL A 50 27.23 -12.59 0.73
CA VAL A 50 27.85 -11.96 -0.45
C VAL A 50 28.76 -10.81 0.00
N THR A 51 29.92 -10.63 -0.64
CA THR A 51 30.78 -9.46 -0.41
C THR A 51 30.08 -8.19 -0.89
N PRO A 52 29.80 -7.20 -0.02
CA PRO A 52 29.08 -5.99 -0.42
C PRO A 52 29.79 -5.18 -1.50
N ASP A 53 29.05 -4.73 -2.51
CA ASP A 53 29.52 -3.73 -3.48
C ASP A 53 29.63 -2.36 -2.78
N PRO A 54 30.80 -1.71 -2.79
CA PRO A 54 31.05 -0.48 -2.03
C PRO A 54 30.46 0.79 -2.66
N ARG A 55 29.95 0.74 -3.90
CA ARG A 55 29.36 1.92 -4.54
C ARG A 55 28.04 2.32 -3.79
N PRO A 56 27.45 3.50 -4.03
CA PRO A 56 26.28 3.96 -3.27
C PRO A 56 24.99 3.17 -3.52
N PRO A 57 24.08 3.01 -2.55
CA PRO A 57 22.81 2.30 -2.77
C PRO A 57 22.04 2.81 -3.98
N VAL A 58 21.41 1.89 -4.72
CA VAL A 58 20.52 2.24 -5.83
C VAL A 58 19.23 2.81 -5.25
N ARG A 59 19.03 4.12 -5.40
CA ARG A 59 17.85 4.83 -4.87
C ARG A 59 16.76 4.91 -5.92
N ILE A 60 15.58 4.39 -5.60
CA ILE A 60 14.42 4.32 -6.49
C ILE A 60 13.22 4.95 -5.79
N PHE A 61 12.60 5.94 -6.40
CA PHE A 61 11.42 6.63 -5.91
C PHE A 61 10.20 6.21 -6.73
N ILE A 62 9.22 5.59 -6.08
CA ILE A 62 8.03 5.04 -6.73
C ILE A 62 6.84 5.96 -6.46
N GLY A 63 6.26 6.54 -7.51
CA GLY A 63 5.00 7.28 -7.43
C GLY A 63 3.79 6.35 -7.52
N ALA A 64 2.95 6.36 -6.49
CA ALA A 64 1.74 5.53 -6.43
C ALA A 64 0.54 6.29 -5.84
N GLU A 65 -0.69 5.88 -6.20
CA GLU A 65 -1.90 6.27 -5.46
C GLU A 65 -2.20 5.25 -4.35
N PRO A 66 -2.85 5.69 -3.25
CA PRO A 66 -3.43 4.76 -2.28
C PRO A 66 -4.31 3.72 -2.96
N GLY A 67 -4.20 2.48 -2.51
CA GLY A 67 -4.89 1.33 -3.08
C GLY A 67 -4.15 0.67 -4.25
N GLN A 68 -2.96 1.14 -4.63
CA GLN A 68 -2.14 0.53 -5.69
C GLN A 68 -1.07 -0.45 -5.16
N ASN A 69 -1.19 -0.90 -3.90
CA ASN A 69 -0.27 -1.83 -3.25
C ASN A 69 0.11 -3.06 -4.08
N ARG A 70 -0.83 -3.66 -4.82
CA ARG A 70 -0.51 -4.82 -5.69
C ARG A 70 0.52 -4.48 -6.77
N ALA A 71 0.33 -3.34 -7.44
CA ALA A 71 1.25 -2.89 -8.49
C ALA A 71 2.62 -2.51 -7.89
N GLU A 72 2.60 -1.75 -6.79
CA GLU A 72 3.80 -1.35 -6.05
C GLU A 72 4.61 -2.57 -5.58
N ARG A 73 3.94 -3.56 -4.98
CA ARG A 73 4.54 -4.82 -4.52
C ARG A 73 5.20 -5.57 -5.68
N VAL A 74 4.53 -5.71 -6.81
CA VAL A 74 5.08 -6.44 -7.97
C VAL A 74 6.23 -5.67 -8.62
N LEU A 75 6.17 -4.34 -8.68
CA LEU A 75 7.31 -3.52 -9.11
C LEU A 75 8.50 -3.74 -8.18
N VAL A 76 8.32 -3.67 -6.86
CA VAL A 76 9.41 -3.94 -5.90
C VAL A 76 9.93 -5.37 -6.03
N TRP A 77 9.06 -6.37 -6.18
CA TRP A 77 9.48 -7.75 -6.42
C TRP A 77 10.33 -7.87 -7.69
N SER A 78 9.92 -7.23 -8.79
CA SER A 78 10.69 -7.25 -10.03
C SER A 78 12.08 -6.61 -9.89
N ILE A 79 12.21 -5.58 -9.06
CA ILE A 79 13.50 -4.98 -8.70
C ILE A 79 14.37 -6.02 -7.98
N LEU A 80 13.83 -6.64 -6.92
CA LEU A 80 14.59 -7.60 -6.09
C LEU A 80 14.90 -8.91 -6.83
N LYS A 81 14.06 -9.33 -7.76
CA LYS A 81 14.31 -10.50 -8.62
C LYS A 81 15.54 -10.31 -9.50
N HIS A 82 15.78 -9.09 -9.96
CA HIS A 82 16.83 -8.78 -10.93
C HIS A 82 18.06 -8.08 -10.36
N ARG A 83 18.00 -7.63 -9.10
CA ARG A 83 19.09 -6.87 -8.49
C ARG A 83 20.39 -7.67 -8.41
N ASP A 84 21.51 -6.97 -8.51
CA ASP A 84 22.79 -7.48 -8.02
C ASP A 84 22.68 -7.77 -6.50
N PRO A 85 22.86 -9.02 -6.06
CA PRO A 85 22.76 -9.39 -4.65
C PRO A 85 23.86 -8.74 -3.79
N ALA A 86 24.98 -8.30 -4.36
CA ALA A 86 26.01 -7.57 -3.64
C ALA A 86 25.64 -6.10 -3.39
N ARG A 87 24.60 -5.59 -4.06
CA ARG A 87 24.25 -4.17 -4.06
C ARG A 87 23.09 -3.86 -3.11
N ALA A 88 23.23 -2.79 -2.33
CA ALA A 88 22.15 -2.20 -1.55
C ALA A 88 21.16 -1.43 -2.43
N TYR A 89 19.86 -1.53 -2.11
CA TYR A 89 18.77 -0.79 -2.75
C TYR A 89 17.94 -0.05 -1.70
N GLU A 90 17.57 1.18 -2.00
CA GLU A 90 16.72 2.02 -1.17
C GLU A 90 15.51 2.44 -2.00
N ILE A 91 14.33 1.92 -1.63
CA ILE A 91 13.09 2.16 -2.35
C ILE A 91 12.21 3.09 -1.54
N TYR A 92 11.92 4.26 -2.11
CA TYR A 92 11.13 5.32 -1.50
C TYR A 92 9.73 5.32 -2.10
N LEU A 93 8.74 4.87 -1.32
CA LEU A 93 7.34 4.82 -1.71
C LEU A 93 6.72 6.21 -1.52
N MET A 94 6.31 6.84 -2.61
CA MET A 94 5.73 8.18 -2.63
C MET A 94 4.22 8.09 -2.84
N LYS A 95 3.49 7.90 -1.73
CA LYS A 95 2.03 7.88 -1.67
C LYS A 95 1.54 8.81 -0.57
N ASP A 96 0.42 9.50 -0.78
CA ASP A 96 -0.22 10.40 0.20
C ASP A 96 0.73 11.36 0.94
N LEU A 97 1.66 11.99 0.20
CA LEU A 97 2.55 13.00 0.75
C LEU A 97 1.78 14.29 1.08
N ALA A 98 2.02 14.80 2.29
CA ALA A 98 1.42 16.01 2.84
C ALA A 98 1.96 17.28 2.14
N GLY A 99 1.13 18.31 2.08
CA GLY A 99 1.50 19.62 1.52
C GLY A 99 1.51 19.69 -0.01
N PHE A 100 1.23 18.59 -0.73
CA PHE A 100 1.12 18.62 -2.19
C PHE A 100 -0.31 18.86 -2.64
N SER A 101 -0.52 19.83 -3.53
CA SER A 101 -1.80 20.01 -4.23
C SER A 101 -2.08 18.80 -5.13
N ARG A 102 -3.28 18.21 -5.00
CA ARG A 102 -3.71 16.98 -5.74
C ARG A 102 -4.89 17.20 -6.68
N ARG A 103 -5.43 18.43 -6.72
CA ARG A 103 -6.69 18.75 -7.41
C ARG A 103 -6.56 18.83 -8.93
N TYR A 104 -5.44 19.38 -9.42
CA TYR A 104 -5.25 19.65 -10.86
C TYR A 104 -4.41 18.59 -11.58
N TRP A 105 -3.88 17.61 -10.85
CA TRP A 105 -3.09 16.53 -11.42
C TRP A 105 -3.95 15.35 -11.87
N LYS A 106 -3.49 14.70 -12.96
CA LYS A 106 -4.09 13.47 -13.47
C LYS A 106 -4.10 12.38 -12.40
N THR A 107 -2.98 12.20 -11.71
CA THR A 107 -2.85 11.28 -10.55
C THR A 107 -2.47 12.07 -9.30
N GLY A 108 -2.70 11.49 -8.13
CA GLY A 108 -2.35 12.08 -6.84
C GLY A 108 -0.86 12.17 -6.54
N PHE A 109 0.01 11.56 -7.36
CA PHE A 109 1.46 11.47 -7.15
C PHE A 109 2.29 12.11 -8.26
N THR A 110 1.68 12.55 -9.36
CA THR A 110 2.41 13.03 -10.55
C THR A 110 3.43 14.11 -10.22
N ASN A 111 3.15 15.03 -9.29
CA ASN A 111 4.08 16.08 -8.86
C ASN A 111 5.21 15.61 -7.96
N TYR A 112 5.10 14.45 -7.30
CA TYR A 112 6.11 13.99 -6.34
C TYR A 112 7.48 13.81 -6.99
N ARG A 113 7.51 13.43 -8.28
CA ARG A 113 8.75 13.28 -9.06
C ARG A 113 9.61 14.54 -9.09
N TYR A 114 8.99 15.71 -9.02
CA TYR A 114 9.70 16.99 -9.03
C TYR A 114 10.22 17.40 -7.64
N ALA A 115 9.78 16.74 -6.57
CA ALA A 115 10.31 16.94 -5.23
C ALA A 115 11.43 15.94 -4.87
N ILE A 116 11.77 14.99 -5.75
CA ILE A 116 12.83 14.00 -5.53
C ILE A 116 14.18 14.64 -5.16
N PRO A 117 14.65 15.72 -5.81
CA PRO A 117 15.89 16.37 -5.40
C PRO A 117 15.88 16.79 -3.93
N ALA A 118 14.77 17.31 -3.41
CA ALA A 118 14.62 17.68 -2.02
C ALA A 118 14.55 16.46 -1.09
N PHE A 119 13.80 15.41 -1.45
CA PHE A 119 13.76 14.17 -0.67
C PHE A 119 15.10 13.44 -0.62
N ALA A 120 15.89 13.54 -1.70
CA ALA A 120 17.27 13.06 -1.77
C ALA A 120 18.29 14.05 -1.14
N ARG A 121 17.82 15.15 -0.55
CA ARG A 121 18.62 16.20 0.11
C ARG A 121 19.69 16.81 -0.80
N GLY A 122 19.43 16.89 -2.11
CA GLY A 122 20.39 17.43 -3.08
C GLY A 122 21.64 16.56 -3.27
N HIS A 123 21.62 15.29 -2.86
CA HIS A 123 22.80 14.41 -2.92
C HIS A 123 22.56 13.24 -3.87
N GLY A 124 23.58 12.91 -4.66
CA GLY A 124 23.67 11.69 -5.49
C GLY A 124 22.60 11.57 -6.58
N ARG A 125 22.40 10.34 -7.06
CA ARG A 125 21.42 10.01 -8.11
C ARG A 125 20.17 9.30 -7.58
N ALA A 126 19.07 9.39 -8.31
CA ALA A 126 17.81 8.73 -8.00
C ALA A 126 17.12 8.29 -9.29
N ILE A 127 16.55 7.10 -9.30
CA ILE A 127 15.58 6.69 -10.32
C ILE A 127 14.18 7.10 -9.83
N TYR A 128 13.34 7.62 -10.72
CA TYR A 128 11.90 7.71 -10.52
C TYR A 128 11.19 6.63 -11.34
N ASN A 129 10.13 6.01 -10.80
CA ASN A 129 9.22 5.10 -11.51
C ASN A 129 7.77 5.40 -11.14
N ASP A 130 6.86 5.34 -12.11
CA ASP A 130 5.42 5.14 -11.85
C ASP A 130 5.18 3.67 -11.42
N ALA A 131 4.20 3.44 -10.53
CA ALA A 131 3.94 2.09 -9.97
C ALA A 131 3.38 1.07 -10.98
N ASP A 132 3.04 1.48 -12.20
CA ASP A 132 2.51 0.63 -13.27
C ASP A 132 3.61 0.08 -14.21
N GLN A 133 4.81 -0.09 -13.67
CA GLN A 133 5.99 -0.58 -14.36
C GLN A 133 6.52 -1.87 -13.70
N VAL A 134 7.28 -2.68 -14.45
CA VAL A 134 8.00 -3.84 -13.92
C VAL A 134 9.36 -3.98 -14.59
N TYR A 135 10.41 -4.21 -13.79
CA TYR A 135 11.76 -4.44 -14.27
C TYR A 135 11.93 -5.86 -14.80
N LEU A 136 12.72 -5.99 -15.86
CA LEU A 136 13.12 -7.25 -16.51
C LEU A 136 14.65 -7.41 -16.52
N ALA A 137 15.36 -6.45 -15.92
CA ALA A 137 16.80 -6.39 -15.74
C ALA A 137 17.10 -5.53 -14.51
N ASP A 138 18.33 -5.60 -13.99
CA ASP A 138 18.75 -4.87 -12.80
C ASP A 138 18.64 -3.34 -12.99
N PRO A 139 17.86 -2.61 -12.17
CA PRO A 139 17.82 -1.15 -12.20
C PRO A 139 19.17 -0.46 -11.92
N ALA A 140 20.14 -1.14 -11.29
CA ALA A 140 21.49 -0.60 -11.12
C ALA A 140 22.13 -0.19 -12.46
N ALA A 141 21.86 -0.95 -13.53
CA ALA A 141 22.37 -0.64 -14.87
C ALA A 141 21.79 0.66 -15.44
N LEU A 142 20.58 1.08 -15.02
CA LEU A 142 20.04 2.41 -15.31
C LEU A 142 20.66 3.47 -14.38
N PHE A 143 20.72 3.18 -13.09
CA PHE A 143 21.24 4.09 -12.06
C PHE A 143 22.68 4.55 -12.33
N ASP A 144 23.50 3.63 -12.83
CA ASP A 144 24.91 3.85 -13.10
C ASP A 144 25.19 4.48 -14.46
N GLN A 145 24.16 4.75 -15.29
CA GLN A 145 24.36 5.35 -16.61
C GLN A 145 25.15 6.66 -16.54
N PRO A 146 26.07 6.91 -17.48
CA PRO A 146 26.71 8.20 -17.60
C PRO A 146 25.66 9.29 -17.90
N MET A 147 25.61 10.33 -17.07
CA MET A 147 24.71 11.47 -17.29
C MET A 147 25.41 12.65 -17.98
N GLY A 148 26.75 12.66 -18.06
CA GLY A 148 27.49 13.80 -18.62
C GLY A 148 27.14 15.11 -17.91
N GLU A 149 26.61 16.08 -18.66
CA GLU A 149 26.09 17.37 -18.13
C GLU A 149 24.59 17.34 -17.80
N ALA A 150 23.89 16.25 -18.11
CA ALA A 150 22.47 16.12 -17.81
C ALA A 150 22.22 16.08 -16.31
N GLY A 151 21.15 16.75 -15.88
CA GLY A 151 20.55 16.61 -14.55
C GLY A 151 19.41 15.59 -14.54
N VAL A 152 18.82 15.29 -15.70
CA VAL A 152 17.80 14.26 -15.86
C VAL A 152 17.99 13.49 -17.18
N LEU A 153 17.81 12.16 -17.14
CA LEU A 153 17.61 11.31 -18.32
C LEU A 153 16.17 10.80 -18.34
N SER A 154 15.56 10.74 -19.52
CA SER A 154 14.27 10.08 -19.82
C SER A 154 14.17 9.78 -21.31
N ILE A 155 13.17 9.03 -21.75
CA ILE A 155 13.09 8.65 -23.17
C ILE A 155 12.82 9.86 -24.09
N ASP A 156 12.13 10.88 -23.56
CA ASP A 156 11.98 12.20 -24.14
C ASP A 156 11.55 13.20 -23.04
N ASP A 157 11.43 14.48 -23.39
CA ASP A 157 11.09 15.54 -22.43
C ASP A 157 9.64 15.49 -21.92
N ARG A 158 8.77 14.70 -22.54
CA ARG A 158 7.33 14.60 -22.21
C ARG A 158 6.99 13.36 -21.41
N GLU A 159 7.74 12.28 -21.60
CA GLU A 159 7.54 11.00 -20.93
C GLU A 159 8.43 10.91 -19.69
N THR A 160 7.83 11.24 -18.54
CA THR A 160 8.54 11.33 -17.25
C THR A 160 8.14 10.22 -16.29
N SER A 161 7.45 9.18 -16.75
CA SER A 161 7.06 8.01 -15.95
C SER A 161 8.24 7.19 -15.43
N VAL A 162 9.42 7.32 -16.05
CA VAL A 162 10.69 6.85 -15.54
C VAL A 162 11.78 7.87 -15.87
N MET A 163 12.64 8.17 -14.90
CA MET A 163 13.72 9.13 -15.05
C MET A 163 14.93 8.71 -14.22
N LEU A 164 16.14 8.99 -14.71
CA LEU A 164 17.34 9.05 -13.87
C LEU A 164 17.62 10.51 -13.54
N ILE A 165 17.74 10.85 -12.27
CA ILE A 165 17.82 12.22 -11.76
C ILE A 165 19.13 12.38 -10.99
N ASP A 166 19.89 13.42 -11.29
CA ASP A 166 20.96 13.93 -10.45
C ASP A 166 20.36 14.93 -9.46
N ALA A 167 20.28 14.54 -8.19
CA ALA A 167 19.58 15.33 -7.18
C ALA A 167 20.28 16.66 -6.89
N ALA A 168 21.62 16.74 -7.04
CA ALA A 168 22.37 17.96 -6.81
C ALA A 168 22.07 18.99 -7.92
N ARG A 169 22.13 18.56 -9.18
CA ARG A 169 21.90 19.45 -10.33
C ARG A 169 20.45 19.89 -10.45
N MET A 170 19.50 19.05 -10.06
CA MET A 170 18.07 19.32 -10.21
C MET A 170 17.45 20.05 -9.02
N GLY A 171 18.17 20.25 -7.91
CA GLY A 171 17.66 20.89 -6.69
C GLY A 171 17.05 22.27 -6.92
N ASP A 172 17.80 23.17 -7.57
CA ASP A 172 17.35 24.53 -7.86
C ASP A 172 16.37 24.60 -9.04
N VAL A 173 16.45 23.61 -9.94
CA VAL A 173 15.62 23.53 -11.15
C VAL A 173 14.21 23.08 -10.81
N TRP A 174 14.07 22.11 -9.91
CA TRP A 174 12.80 21.55 -9.44
C TRP A 174 12.65 21.73 -7.93
N PRO A 175 12.37 22.96 -7.46
CA PRO A 175 12.20 23.22 -6.04
C PRO A 175 10.91 22.56 -5.51
N GLN A 176 10.99 21.96 -4.31
CA GLN A 176 9.86 21.26 -3.68
C GLN A 176 8.63 22.16 -3.50
N ALA A 177 8.82 23.42 -3.10
CA ALA A 177 7.72 24.38 -2.90
C ALA A 177 6.87 24.54 -4.17
N LEU A 178 7.50 24.58 -5.34
CA LEU A 178 6.79 24.64 -6.62
C LEU A 178 5.98 23.37 -6.90
N ALA A 179 6.50 22.20 -6.52
CA ALA A 179 5.78 20.93 -6.64
C ALA A 179 4.56 20.86 -5.69
N GLN A 180 4.61 21.58 -4.56
CA GLN A 180 3.55 21.67 -3.56
C GLN A 180 2.42 22.64 -3.94
N GLU A 181 2.75 23.84 -4.42
CA GLU A 181 1.81 24.96 -4.66
C GLU A 181 1.00 24.84 -5.97
N ASN A 182 1.47 24.01 -6.90
CA ASN A 182 0.93 23.65 -8.22
C ASN A 182 -0.22 24.50 -8.84
N GLN A 183 0.16 25.55 -9.58
CA GLN A 183 -0.60 26.06 -10.73
C GLN A 183 0.04 25.72 -12.09
N ALA A 184 1.30 25.27 -12.12
CA ALA A 184 2.15 25.33 -13.31
C ALA A 184 2.30 23.99 -14.08
N MET A 185 1.91 22.86 -13.47
CA MET A 185 1.86 21.51 -14.08
C MET A 185 3.20 21.05 -14.71
N HIS A 186 3.21 19.95 -15.47
CA HIS A 186 4.43 19.44 -16.13
C HIS A 186 5.16 20.48 -17.01
N ARG A 187 4.41 21.42 -17.61
CA ARG A 187 4.98 22.38 -18.57
C ARG A 187 6.06 23.25 -17.93
N GLU A 188 5.84 23.69 -16.70
CA GLU A 188 6.78 24.54 -15.98
C GLU A 188 8.08 23.81 -15.66
N PHE A 189 8.00 22.63 -15.06
CA PHE A 189 9.18 21.84 -14.72
C PHE A 189 10.02 21.46 -15.95
N ARG A 190 9.36 21.19 -17.09
CA ARG A 190 10.04 20.99 -18.38
C ARG A 190 10.70 22.27 -18.87
N SER A 191 10.00 23.40 -18.79
CA SER A 191 10.52 24.70 -19.25
C SER A 191 11.77 25.11 -18.46
N ARG A 192 11.77 24.90 -17.14
CA ARG A 192 12.92 25.17 -16.28
C ARG A 192 14.13 24.33 -16.65
N ALA A 193 13.90 23.03 -16.86
CA ALA A 193 14.99 22.14 -17.24
C ALA A 193 15.52 22.45 -18.66
N ALA A 194 14.62 22.76 -19.61
CA ALA A 194 14.97 23.13 -20.98
C ALA A 194 15.67 24.49 -21.09
N ALA A 195 15.53 25.37 -20.10
CA ALA A 195 16.22 26.66 -20.06
C ALA A 195 17.72 26.52 -19.79
N ILE A 196 18.19 25.37 -19.32
CA ILE A 196 19.60 25.07 -19.08
C ILE A 196 20.08 24.09 -20.16
N PRO A 197 20.92 24.52 -21.11
CA PRO A 197 21.42 23.65 -22.17
C PRO A 197 22.07 22.37 -21.63
N GLY A 198 21.78 21.23 -22.25
CA GLY A 198 22.37 19.93 -21.87
C GLY A 198 21.77 19.28 -20.62
N LEU A 199 20.93 19.98 -19.85
CA LEU A 199 20.41 19.46 -18.58
C LEU A 199 19.46 18.27 -18.76
N TRP A 200 18.75 18.21 -19.90
CA TRP A 200 17.88 17.08 -20.24
C TRP A 200 18.57 16.15 -21.25
N GLY A 201 18.91 14.94 -20.81
CA GLY A 201 19.47 13.89 -21.64
C GLY A 201 18.47 12.80 -21.99
N LEU A 202 18.84 11.94 -22.94
CA LEU A 202 18.02 10.82 -23.40
C LEU A 202 18.46 9.51 -22.75
N MET A 203 17.50 8.67 -22.35
CA MET A 203 17.75 7.26 -22.02
C MET A 203 17.24 6.35 -23.15
N SER A 204 17.83 5.15 -23.27
CA SER A 204 17.38 4.16 -24.25
C SER A 204 15.93 3.73 -24.00
N ALA A 205 15.16 3.54 -25.07
CA ALA A 205 13.76 3.12 -25.01
C ALA A 205 13.55 1.74 -24.36
N GLU A 206 14.60 0.91 -24.25
CA GLU A 206 14.53 -0.36 -23.50
C GLU A 206 14.19 -0.16 -22.02
N TRP A 207 14.48 1.01 -21.46
CA TRP A 207 14.18 1.41 -20.09
C TRP A 207 12.81 2.06 -19.93
N ASN A 208 11.95 2.06 -20.96
CA ASN A 208 10.55 2.44 -20.86
C ASN A 208 9.75 1.86 -22.05
N ALA A 209 9.66 0.53 -22.13
CA ALA A 209 8.88 -0.11 -23.19
C ALA A 209 7.39 -0.06 -22.85
N ARG A 210 6.63 0.78 -23.54
CA ARG A 210 5.21 1.02 -23.25
C ARG A 210 4.31 0.07 -23.99
N ASP A 211 3.39 -0.59 -23.30
CA ASP A 211 2.35 -1.46 -23.84
C ASP A 211 2.79 -2.29 -25.09
N SER A 212 2.52 -1.80 -26.31
CA SER A 212 2.86 -2.44 -27.59
C SER A 212 4.34 -2.40 -27.99
N GLU A 213 5.16 -1.59 -27.33
CA GLU A 213 6.60 -1.44 -27.60
C GLU A 213 7.42 -2.55 -26.91
N TYR A 214 6.79 -3.32 -26.04
CA TYR A 214 7.39 -4.45 -25.35
C TYR A 214 7.98 -5.46 -26.33
N GLN A 215 9.24 -5.82 -26.11
CA GLN A 215 9.95 -6.86 -26.84
C GLN A 215 10.64 -7.78 -25.83
N GLN A 216 10.19 -9.03 -25.78
CA GLN A 216 10.76 -10.05 -24.90
C GLN A 216 12.25 -10.23 -25.16
N GLY A 217 13.05 -10.29 -24.09
CA GLY A 217 14.52 -10.41 -24.16
C GLY A 217 15.27 -9.12 -24.53
N ARG A 218 14.57 -8.03 -24.89
CA ARG A 218 15.17 -6.73 -25.20
C ARG A 218 14.76 -5.63 -24.24
N SER A 219 13.48 -5.53 -23.91
CA SER A 219 12.97 -4.54 -22.95
C SER A 219 13.51 -4.84 -21.55
N LYS A 220 14.02 -3.80 -20.88
CA LYS A 220 14.54 -3.86 -19.50
C LYS A 220 13.54 -3.34 -18.46
N LEU A 221 12.62 -2.48 -18.89
CA LEU A 221 11.49 -2.00 -18.10
C LEU A 221 10.23 -2.02 -18.97
N LEU A 222 9.20 -2.73 -18.52
CA LEU A 222 7.88 -2.76 -19.14
C LEU A 222 6.95 -1.79 -18.41
N HIS A 223 6.25 -0.95 -19.15
CA HIS A 223 5.33 0.06 -18.63
C HIS A 223 3.92 -0.18 -19.17
N PHE A 224 2.98 -0.47 -18.26
CA PHE A 224 1.57 -0.72 -18.57
C PHE A 224 0.77 0.60 -18.55
N THR A 225 0.92 1.42 -19.59
CA THR A 225 0.35 2.79 -19.61
C THR A 225 -1.17 2.80 -19.73
N ALA A 226 -1.75 1.76 -20.33
CA ALA A 226 -3.19 1.67 -20.58
C ALA A 226 -3.96 1.13 -19.35
N LEU A 227 -4.45 2.05 -18.50
CA LEU A 227 -5.23 1.78 -17.29
C LEU A 227 -6.30 0.69 -17.45
N HIS A 228 -7.04 0.68 -18.57
CA HIS A 228 -8.15 -0.25 -18.82
C HIS A 228 -7.70 -1.65 -19.30
N THR A 229 -6.39 -1.90 -19.33
CA THR A 229 -5.80 -3.22 -19.65
C THR A 229 -4.81 -3.68 -18.59
N GLN A 230 -4.50 -2.85 -17.58
CA GLN A 230 -3.58 -3.22 -16.51
C GLN A 230 -3.97 -4.55 -15.83
N PRO A 231 -3.09 -5.55 -15.78
CA PRO A 231 -3.42 -6.91 -15.33
C PRO A 231 -3.99 -7.01 -13.92
N TRP A 232 -3.59 -6.12 -13.01
CA TRP A 232 -4.02 -6.08 -11.61
C TRP A 232 -5.36 -5.38 -11.39
N LYS A 233 -5.90 -4.72 -12.41
CA LYS A 233 -7.21 -4.06 -12.38
C LYS A 233 -7.40 -3.10 -11.19
N PRO A 234 -6.61 -2.01 -11.08
CA PRO A 234 -6.53 -1.21 -9.86
C PRO A 234 -7.83 -0.49 -9.48
N PHE A 235 -8.73 -0.22 -10.43
CA PHE A 235 -9.98 0.50 -10.19
C PHE A 235 -11.18 -0.22 -10.85
N PRO A 236 -11.57 -1.41 -10.35
CA PRO A 236 -12.58 -2.26 -10.99
C PRO A 236 -13.97 -1.60 -11.05
N ASN A 237 -14.27 -0.69 -10.11
CA ASN A 237 -15.51 0.09 -10.08
C ASN A 237 -15.51 1.28 -11.03
N GLU A 238 -14.34 1.65 -11.57
CA GLU A 238 -14.17 2.84 -12.39
C GLU A 238 -13.89 2.52 -13.86
N PHE A 239 -13.33 1.35 -14.15
CA PHE A 239 -13.00 0.96 -15.53
C PHE A 239 -13.57 -0.41 -15.90
N ARG A 240 -13.82 -0.60 -17.20
CA ARG A 240 -14.01 -1.90 -17.82
C ARG A 240 -12.66 -2.38 -18.33
N TYR A 241 -12.26 -3.57 -17.91
CA TYR A 241 -10.94 -4.11 -18.20
C TYR A 241 -10.96 -5.08 -19.38
N GLY A 242 -10.04 -4.89 -20.31
CA GLY A 242 -9.67 -5.89 -21.32
C GLY A 242 -8.34 -6.56 -20.97
N ASP A 243 -7.95 -7.56 -21.75
CA ASP A 243 -6.65 -8.21 -21.60
C ASP A 243 -5.52 -7.39 -22.22
N HIS A 244 -4.37 -7.38 -21.56
CA HIS A 244 -3.12 -6.82 -22.08
C HIS A 244 -2.28 -7.92 -22.73
N ALA A 245 -1.64 -7.64 -23.87
CA ALA A 245 -0.84 -8.62 -24.60
C ALA A 245 0.31 -9.20 -23.75
N ALA A 246 0.97 -8.35 -22.95
CA ALA A 246 2.01 -8.75 -22.00
C ALA A 246 1.49 -9.03 -20.58
N ALA A 247 0.21 -9.37 -20.40
CA ALA A 247 -0.36 -9.59 -19.06
C ALA A 247 0.31 -10.74 -18.28
N SER A 248 0.79 -11.78 -18.99
CA SER A 248 1.49 -12.91 -18.37
C SER A 248 2.73 -12.47 -17.61
N VAL A 249 3.54 -11.56 -18.17
CA VAL A 249 4.75 -11.03 -17.51
C VAL A 249 4.45 -10.53 -16.09
N TRP A 250 3.37 -9.77 -15.93
CA TRP A 250 2.98 -9.25 -14.61
C TRP A 250 2.38 -10.34 -13.72
N ARG A 251 1.51 -11.21 -14.26
CA ARG A 251 0.88 -12.30 -13.50
C ARG A 251 1.90 -13.31 -12.98
N ASP A 252 2.93 -13.61 -13.77
CA ASP A 252 4.02 -14.51 -13.40
C ASP A 252 4.85 -13.90 -12.27
N LEU A 253 5.18 -12.60 -12.34
CA LEU A 253 5.84 -11.88 -11.24
C LEU A 253 4.99 -11.84 -9.97
N GLU A 254 3.67 -11.65 -10.07
CA GLU A 254 2.77 -11.70 -8.92
C GLU A 254 2.74 -13.11 -8.30
N ALA A 255 2.64 -14.16 -9.12
CA ALA A 255 2.64 -15.54 -8.66
C ALA A 255 3.96 -15.92 -7.98
N GLU A 256 5.10 -15.49 -8.51
CA GLU A 256 6.41 -15.67 -7.87
C GLU A 256 6.49 -14.93 -6.53
N ALA A 257 6.03 -13.68 -6.46
CA ALA A 257 6.00 -12.92 -5.22
C ALA A 257 5.09 -13.59 -4.18
N ASP A 258 3.95 -14.15 -4.59
CA ASP A 258 3.05 -14.91 -3.72
C ASP A 258 3.71 -16.20 -3.23
N ALA A 259 4.37 -16.96 -4.11
CA ALA A 259 5.10 -18.17 -3.76
C ALA A 259 6.26 -17.91 -2.79
N ALA A 260 6.91 -16.75 -2.90
CA ALA A 260 7.96 -16.32 -1.98
C ALA A 260 7.41 -15.76 -0.65
N GLY A 261 6.08 -15.61 -0.51
CA GLY A 261 5.48 -14.91 0.62
C GLY A 261 5.94 -13.44 0.73
N PHE A 262 6.30 -12.82 -0.40
CA PHE A 262 6.94 -11.52 -0.40
C PHE A 262 5.94 -10.41 -0.07
N THR A 263 6.28 -9.59 0.92
CA THR A 263 5.68 -8.29 1.22
C THR A 263 6.79 -7.27 1.39
N ILE A 264 6.55 -6.00 1.03
CA ILE A 264 7.58 -4.95 1.10
C ILE A 264 8.05 -4.75 2.56
N PHE A 265 7.09 -4.69 3.47
CA PHE A 265 7.28 -4.65 4.92
C PHE A 265 6.81 -5.95 5.56
N THR A 266 7.28 -6.23 6.76
CA THR A 266 6.99 -7.47 7.50
C THR A 266 6.78 -7.13 8.97
N ALA A 267 6.22 -8.05 9.76
CA ALA A 267 6.07 -7.83 11.20
C ALA A 267 7.40 -7.53 11.93
N THR A 268 8.52 -8.12 11.49
CA THR A 268 9.86 -7.88 12.05
C THR A 268 10.52 -6.61 11.52
N ARG A 269 9.99 -6.05 10.42
CA ARG A 269 10.47 -4.82 9.78
C ARG A 269 9.25 -4.09 9.22
N PRO A 270 8.40 -3.52 10.09
CA PRO A 270 7.17 -2.87 9.67
C PRO A 270 7.49 -1.52 9.01
N SER A 271 6.49 -0.88 8.42
CA SER A 271 6.70 0.47 7.89
C SER A 271 7.08 1.44 9.02
N PRO A 272 7.86 2.50 8.72
CA PRO A 272 8.19 3.55 9.69
C PRO A 272 6.97 4.17 10.39
N HIS A 273 5.79 4.12 9.77
CA HIS A 273 4.56 4.69 10.33
C HIS A 273 3.85 3.75 11.31
N TYR A 274 4.06 2.43 11.19
CA TYR A 274 3.37 1.43 12.01
C TYR A 274 3.59 1.67 13.51
N GLN A 275 4.86 1.75 13.94
CA GLN A 275 5.18 1.91 15.36
C GLN A 275 4.71 3.27 15.90
N ALA A 276 4.85 4.33 15.11
CA ALA A 276 4.38 5.66 15.50
C ALA A 276 2.86 5.67 15.71
N LEU A 277 2.09 5.08 14.80
CA LEU A 277 0.65 4.98 14.92
C LEU A 277 0.23 4.03 16.04
N LEU A 278 0.92 2.91 16.23
CA LEU A 278 0.66 2.00 17.34
C LEU A 278 0.82 2.70 18.69
N ASN A 279 1.89 3.48 18.86
CA ASN A 279 2.11 4.28 20.08
C ASN A 279 1.01 5.32 20.29
N LEU A 280 0.54 5.98 19.22
CA LEU A 280 -0.57 6.93 19.30
C LEU A 280 -1.87 6.25 19.74
N HIS A 281 -2.18 5.07 19.21
CA HIS A 281 -3.36 4.29 19.62
C HIS A 281 -3.23 3.79 21.06
N ALA A 282 -2.04 3.33 21.47
CA ALA A 282 -1.76 2.95 22.85
C ALA A 282 -1.99 4.11 23.83
N GLN A 283 -1.58 5.33 23.45
CA GLN A 283 -1.83 6.52 24.25
C GLN A 283 -3.33 6.82 24.38
N MET A 284 -4.13 6.60 23.32
CA MET A 284 -5.58 6.77 23.41
C MET A 284 -6.23 5.81 24.42
N HIS A 285 -5.72 4.60 24.64
CA HIS A 285 -6.23 3.73 25.70
C HIS A 285 -6.11 4.35 27.10
N VAL A 286 -5.10 5.19 27.30
CA VAL A 286 -4.78 5.88 28.56
C VAL A 286 -5.53 7.21 28.68
N ASP A 287 -5.55 8.00 27.61
CA ASP A 287 -6.06 9.38 27.65
C ASP A 287 -7.53 9.51 27.22
N GLY A 288 -8.04 8.52 26.49
CA GLY A 288 -9.31 8.64 25.78
C GLY A 288 -9.19 9.57 24.56
N ASP A 289 -10.32 10.21 24.18
CA ASP A 289 -10.38 11.24 23.15
C ASP A 289 -11.35 12.33 23.61
N ALA A 290 -10.79 13.35 24.27
CA ALA A 290 -11.57 14.47 24.79
C ALA A 290 -12.30 15.24 23.67
N GLY A 291 -11.71 15.33 22.47
CA GLY A 291 -12.33 15.99 21.32
C GLY A 291 -13.59 15.27 20.83
N ALA A 292 -13.61 13.94 20.93
CA ALA A 292 -14.77 13.10 20.64
C ALA A 292 -15.68 12.86 21.87
N GLY A 293 -15.33 13.38 23.06
CA GLY A 293 -16.06 13.16 24.32
C GLY A 293 -15.96 11.73 24.85
N ILE A 294 -14.88 11.01 24.55
CA ILE A 294 -14.69 9.61 24.94
C ILE A 294 -13.71 9.54 26.11
N GLN A 295 -14.16 9.01 27.24
CA GLN A 295 -13.32 8.80 28.42
C GLN A 295 -12.32 7.65 28.21
N PRO A 296 -11.19 7.63 28.92
CA PRO A 296 -10.23 6.52 28.87
C PRO A 296 -10.89 5.16 28.97
N VAL A 297 -11.76 4.93 29.97
CA VAL A 297 -12.41 3.63 30.21
C VAL A 297 -13.23 3.13 29.01
N ASP A 298 -13.82 4.04 28.25
CA ASP A 298 -14.67 3.72 27.09
C ASP A 298 -13.88 3.60 25.79
N MET A 299 -12.62 4.07 25.77
CA MET A 299 -11.79 4.05 24.58
C MET A 299 -11.40 2.62 24.20
N PHE A 300 -11.72 2.25 22.96
CA PHE A 300 -11.47 0.92 22.39
C PHE A 300 -11.94 -0.21 23.31
N SER A 301 -13.13 -0.07 23.91
CA SER A 301 -13.68 -1.03 24.86
C SER A 301 -14.08 -2.40 24.28
N GLY A 302 -14.09 -2.56 22.94
CA GLY A 302 -14.55 -3.78 22.28
C GLY A 302 -16.08 -3.87 22.07
N VAL A 303 -16.83 -2.82 22.45
CA VAL A 303 -18.32 -2.78 22.38
C VAL A 303 -18.92 -2.91 20.97
N GLN A 304 -18.11 -2.89 19.91
CA GLN A 304 -18.60 -3.16 18.57
C GLN A 304 -18.78 -4.67 18.31
N LEU A 305 -18.03 -5.54 18.99
CA LEU A 305 -18.04 -6.98 18.76
C LEU A 305 -19.42 -7.62 18.99
N PRO A 306 -20.17 -7.33 20.07
CA PRO A 306 -21.48 -7.94 20.29
C PRO A 306 -22.46 -7.76 19.14
N LYS A 307 -22.33 -6.69 18.36
CA LYS A 307 -23.19 -6.44 17.18
C LYS A 307 -22.99 -7.50 16.09
N ARG A 308 -21.80 -8.13 16.03
CA ARG A 308 -21.43 -9.17 15.06
C ARG A 308 -21.48 -10.58 15.65
N ALA A 309 -21.81 -10.73 16.94
CA ALA A 309 -21.72 -12.01 17.64
C ALA A 309 -22.52 -13.13 16.97
N ALA A 310 -23.74 -12.84 16.47
CA ALA A 310 -24.57 -13.82 15.77
C ALA A 310 -23.90 -14.35 14.48
N GLU A 311 -23.36 -13.45 13.65
CA GLU A 311 -22.67 -13.82 12.40
C GLU A 311 -21.40 -14.63 12.66
N ILE A 312 -20.65 -14.29 13.72
CA ILE A 312 -19.46 -15.05 14.12
C ILE A 312 -19.86 -16.40 14.73
N SER A 313 -20.98 -16.48 15.45
CA SER A 313 -21.51 -17.72 16.04
C SER A 313 -21.84 -18.76 14.96
N GLU A 314 -22.39 -18.32 13.81
CA GLU A 314 -22.63 -19.19 12.65
C GLU A 314 -21.33 -19.83 12.14
N LEU A 315 -20.24 -19.06 12.05
CA LEU A 315 -18.93 -19.57 11.64
C LEU A 315 -18.33 -20.51 12.70
N ILE A 316 -18.44 -20.16 13.99
CA ILE A 316 -17.98 -21.01 15.09
C ILE A 316 -18.66 -22.39 15.02
N ALA A 317 -19.99 -22.41 14.85
CA ALA A 317 -20.75 -23.65 14.73
C ALA A 317 -20.39 -24.43 13.46
N ALA A 318 -20.35 -23.75 12.30
CA ALA A 318 -20.05 -24.38 11.01
C ALA A 318 -18.65 -25.02 10.96
N HIS A 319 -17.70 -24.47 11.70
CA HIS A 319 -16.32 -24.95 11.74
C HIS A 319 -15.97 -25.74 13.00
N ASN A 320 -16.96 -26.04 13.87
CA ASN A 320 -16.78 -26.69 15.16
C ASN A 320 -15.59 -26.10 15.96
N ALA A 321 -15.56 -24.77 16.06
CA ALA A 321 -14.46 -24.05 16.67
C ALA A 321 -14.58 -24.01 18.19
N HIS A 322 -13.49 -24.34 18.89
CA HIS A 322 -13.39 -24.29 20.35
C HIS A 322 -12.44 -23.19 20.83
N THR A 323 -11.57 -22.71 19.94
CA THR A 323 -10.61 -21.64 20.21
C THR A 323 -10.71 -20.55 19.16
N VAL A 324 -10.84 -19.30 19.61
CA VAL A 324 -10.87 -18.11 18.75
C VAL A 324 -9.82 -17.12 19.21
N LEU A 325 -9.12 -16.48 18.27
CA LEU A 325 -8.31 -15.30 18.55
C LEU A 325 -9.07 -14.05 18.14
N ASP A 326 -9.27 -13.12 19.08
CA ASP A 326 -9.72 -11.76 18.78
C ASP A 326 -8.50 -10.85 18.59
N TYR A 327 -8.20 -10.56 17.33
CA TYR A 327 -7.08 -9.74 16.90
C TYR A 327 -7.50 -8.27 16.89
N GLY A 328 -6.96 -7.50 17.83
CA GLY A 328 -7.35 -6.12 18.18
C GLY A 328 -8.62 -6.07 19.02
N ALA A 329 -8.64 -6.85 20.11
CA ALA A 329 -9.75 -6.95 21.06
C ALA A 329 -10.00 -5.65 21.86
N GLY A 330 -9.10 -4.66 21.77
CA GLY A 330 -9.12 -3.47 22.60
C GLY A 330 -9.06 -3.85 24.08
N LYS A 331 -9.95 -3.28 24.90
CA LYS A 331 -10.05 -3.59 26.34
C LYS A 331 -10.84 -4.86 26.65
N GLY A 332 -11.38 -5.55 25.64
CA GLY A 332 -12.09 -6.82 25.83
C GLY A 332 -13.31 -6.74 26.75
N ALA A 333 -13.96 -5.57 26.92
CA ALA A 333 -15.05 -5.39 27.88
C ALA A 333 -16.32 -6.20 27.56
N ALA A 334 -16.39 -6.80 26.37
CA ALA A 334 -17.45 -7.72 25.98
C ALA A 334 -17.26 -9.14 26.53
N TYR A 335 -16.07 -9.47 27.03
CA TYR A 335 -15.71 -10.84 27.43
C TYR A 335 -15.78 -11.03 28.94
N GLU A 336 -16.24 -12.22 29.33
CA GLU A 336 -16.21 -12.70 30.70
C GLU A 336 -14.96 -13.57 30.92
N PRO A 337 -14.35 -13.59 32.13
CA PRO A 337 -13.20 -14.46 32.41
C PRO A 337 -13.52 -15.94 32.22
N VAL A 338 -12.55 -16.70 31.69
CA VAL A 338 -12.67 -18.17 31.60
C VAL A 338 -12.52 -18.80 32.99
N ALA A 339 -13.46 -19.65 33.38
CA ALA A 339 -13.38 -20.42 34.62
C ALA A 339 -12.08 -21.26 34.67
N GLY A 340 -11.30 -21.11 35.74
CA GLY A 340 -10.03 -21.82 35.91
C GLY A 340 -8.82 -21.22 35.16
N ARG A 341 -8.97 -20.04 34.53
CA ARG A 341 -7.87 -19.27 33.92
C ARG A 341 -7.88 -17.79 34.35
N THR A 342 -8.27 -17.54 35.60
CA THR A 342 -8.44 -16.17 36.12
C THR A 342 -7.12 -15.40 36.24
N ASP A 343 -5.99 -16.08 36.13
CA ASP A 343 -4.63 -15.55 36.18
C ASP A 343 -4.11 -15.05 34.81
N ASP A 344 -4.73 -15.45 33.69
CA ASP A 344 -4.41 -14.95 32.35
C ASP A 344 -5.58 -14.11 31.81
N PRO A 345 -5.59 -12.78 32.04
CA PRO A 345 -6.71 -11.91 31.67
C PRO A 345 -6.90 -11.80 30.16
N ALA A 346 -5.94 -12.29 29.36
CA ALA A 346 -6.07 -12.33 27.91
C ALA A 346 -6.84 -13.57 27.41
N TRP A 347 -7.48 -14.34 28.29
CA TRP A 347 -8.51 -15.30 27.92
C TRP A 347 -9.88 -14.90 28.42
N GLY A 348 -10.86 -14.95 27.52
CA GLY A 348 -12.24 -14.67 27.84
C GLY A 348 -13.22 -15.60 27.14
N MET A 349 -14.49 -15.41 27.45
CA MET A 349 -15.63 -16.07 26.82
C MET A 349 -16.65 -15.02 26.46
N LEU A 350 -17.32 -15.19 25.32
CA LEU A 350 -18.46 -14.37 24.96
C LEU A 350 -19.71 -15.24 25.10
N PRO A 351 -20.65 -14.95 26.03
CA PRO A 351 -21.82 -15.80 26.26
C PRO A 351 -22.64 -16.09 24.98
N ALA A 352 -22.65 -15.15 24.03
CA ALA A 352 -23.31 -15.32 22.73
C ALA A 352 -22.75 -16.45 21.84
N TRP A 353 -21.57 -16.99 22.18
CA TRP A 353 -20.92 -18.12 21.48
C TRP A 353 -20.99 -19.43 22.27
N GLY A 354 -21.68 -19.43 23.42
CA GLY A 354 -21.85 -20.59 24.30
C GLY A 354 -20.66 -20.87 25.21
N ASP A 355 -20.84 -21.81 26.14
CA ASP A 355 -19.92 -22.06 27.26
C ASP A 355 -18.63 -22.84 26.87
N GLY A 356 -18.46 -23.16 25.58
CA GLY A 356 -17.39 -24.03 25.09
C GLY A 356 -16.29 -23.34 24.27
N VAL A 357 -16.39 -22.03 24.04
CA VAL A 357 -15.47 -21.29 23.17
C VAL A 357 -14.53 -20.43 23.98
N ALA A 358 -13.25 -20.82 24.03
CA ALA A 358 -12.21 -20.02 24.65
C ALA A 358 -11.68 -18.98 23.66
N VAL A 359 -11.68 -17.71 24.07
CA VAL A 359 -11.24 -16.59 23.23
C VAL A 359 -9.94 -16.04 23.77
N ARG A 360 -8.88 -16.08 22.96
CA ARG A 360 -7.62 -15.38 23.23
C ARG A 360 -7.78 -13.93 22.78
N LEU A 361 -7.59 -12.99 23.68
CA LEU A 361 -7.60 -11.56 23.40
C LEU A 361 -6.18 -11.12 23.03
N PHE A 362 -6.07 -10.36 21.95
CA PHE A 362 -4.82 -9.74 21.55
C PHE A 362 -5.10 -8.31 21.10
N ASP A 363 -4.32 -7.35 21.58
CA ASP A 363 -4.33 -5.99 21.07
C ASP A 363 -2.94 -5.37 21.24
N PRO A 364 -2.21 -5.09 20.14
CA PRO A 364 -0.83 -4.62 20.23
C PRO A 364 -0.72 -3.23 20.91
N GLY A 365 -1.81 -2.46 20.95
CA GLY A 365 -1.87 -1.13 21.57
C GLY A 365 -2.30 -1.15 23.04
N TYR A 366 -2.73 -2.29 23.58
CA TYR A 366 -3.30 -2.35 24.93
C TYR A 366 -2.63 -3.41 25.79
N ALA A 367 -1.82 -3.00 26.76
CA ALA A 367 -1.52 -3.85 27.91
C ALA A 367 -2.81 -4.00 28.75
N PRO A 368 -3.24 -5.22 29.11
CA PRO A 368 -2.43 -6.44 29.22
C PRO A 368 -2.49 -7.42 28.02
N PHE A 369 -3.14 -7.07 26.91
CA PHE A 369 -3.36 -7.97 25.75
C PHE A 369 -2.33 -7.81 24.63
N SER A 370 -1.27 -7.03 24.84
CA SER A 370 -0.27 -6.71 23.81
C SER A 370 0.79 -7.80 23.59
N ALA A 371 0.80 -8.85 24.41
CA ALA A 371 1.70 -9.98 24.22
C ALA A 371 1.27 -10.81 22.99
N GLU A 372 2.19 -11.00 22.06
CA GLU A 372 1.95 -11.76 20.82
C GLU A 372 1.44 -13.17 21.14
N PRO A 373 0.28 -13.59 20.59
CA PRO A 373 -0.27 -14.91 20.87
C PRO A 373 0.62 -15.99 20.27
N SER A 374 0.77 -17.12 20.98
CA SER A 374 1.46 -18.30 20.48
C SER A 374 0.46 -19.31 19.89
N GLY A 375 0.90 -20.06 18.88
CA GLY A 375 0.09 -21.11 18.25
C GLY A 375 -0.98 -20.63 17.27
N ARG A 376 -1.87 -21.56 16.92
CA ARG A 376 -3.00 -21.38 15.99
C ARG A 376 -4.32 -21.64 16.70
N PHE A 377 -5.37 -20.96 16.26
CA PHE A 377 -6.72 -20.98 16.79
C PHE A 377 -7.67 -21.52 15.72
N ASP A 378 -8.79 -22.11 16.12
CA ASP A 378 -9.75 -22.63 15.14
C ASP A 378 -10.28 -21.48 14.28
N GLY A 379 -10.68 -20.37 14.91
CA GLY A 379 -11.02 -19.12 14.24
C GLY A 379 -10.12 -17.94 14.61
N VAL A 380 -9.98 -16.97 13.71
CA VAL A 380 -9.43 -15.64 14.04
C VAL A 380 -10.40 -14.56 13.60
N ILE A 381 -10.67 -13.58 14.46
CA ILE A 381 -11.56 -12.46 14.17
C ILE A 381 -10.81 -11.12 14.30
N SER A 382 -11.22 -10.11 13.53
CA SER A 382 -10.72 -8.73 13.64
C SER A 382 -11.84 -7.76 13.24
N ASN A 383 -12.35 -6.97 14.19
CA ASN A 383 -13.64 -6.27 14.03
C ASN A 383 -13.56 -4.74 13.84
N ASP A 384 -12.56 -4.04 14.35
CA ASP A 384 -12.45 -2.56 14.29
C ASP A 384 -10.95 -2.16 14.38
N VAL A 385 -10.15 -2.67 13.44
CA VAL A 385 -8.67 -2.70 13.56
C VAL A 385 -7.97 -2.40 12.25
N LEU A 386 -8.36 -3.04 11.15
CA LEU A 386 -7.61 -3.01 9.89
C LEU A 386 -7.43 -1.58 9.35
N GLU A 387 -8.45 -0.73 9.47
CA GLU A 387 -8.45 0.68 9.04
C GLU A 387 -7.49 1.58 9.84
N HIS A 388 -7.03 1.12 11.01
CA HIS A 388 -6.08 1.82 11.87
C HIS A 388 -4.61 1.51 11.52
N ILE A 389 -4.37 0.46 10.74
CA ILE A 389 -3.04 0.02 10.32
C ILE A 389 -2.66 0.75 9.03
N PRO A 390 -1.41 1.26 8.88
CA PRO A 390 -0.96 1.84 7.62
C PRO A 390 -1.14 0.90 6.43
N GLU A 391 -1.48 1.47 5.27
CA GLU A 391 -1.68 0.72 4.04
C GLU A 391 -0.52 -0.24 3.71
N GLU A 392 0.72 0.14 4.01
CA GLU A 392 1.92 -0.67 3.77
C GLU A 392 2.02 -1.94 4.64
N ASP A 393 1.33 -1.93 5.78
CA ASP A 393 1.42 -2.98 6.80
C ASP A 393 0.21 -3.94 6.79
N ILE A 394 -0.83 -3.60 6.01
CA ILE A 394 -2.00 -4.47 5.81
C ILE A 394 -1.62 -5.86 5.26
N PRO A 395 -0.77 -6.00 4.22
CA PRO A 395 -0.50 -7.31 3.63
C PRO A 395 0.10 -8.30 4.64
N TRP A 396 1.11 -7.89 5.40
CA TRP A 396 1.75 -8.78 6.36
C TRP A 396 0.88 -9.01 7.61
N THR A 397 0.04 -8.04 7.99
CA THR A 397 -0.92 -8.22 9.09
C THR A 397 -1.99 -9.25 8.73
N LEU A 398 -2.57 -9.15 7.52
CA LEU A 398 -3.50 -10.16 7.04
C LEU A 398 -2.83 -11.54 6.95
N ASP A 399 -1.59 -11.62 6.46
CA ASP A 399 -0.85 -12.89 6.45
C ASP A 399 -0.63 -13.47 7.86
N GLN A 400 -0.44 -12.64 8.89
CA GLN A 400 -0.38 -13.11 10.27
C GLN A 400 -1.73 -13.63 10.75
N ILE A 401 -2.81 -12.87 10.52
CA ILE A 401 -4.18 -13.27 10.88
C ILE A 401 -4.52 -14.63 10.25
N PHE A 402 -4.31 -14.78 8.94
CA PHE A 402 -4.59 -16.02 8.22
C PHE A 402 -3.73 -17.20 8.70
N ARG A 403 -2.43 -17.00 8.94
CA ARG A 403 -1.54 -18.07 9.46
C ARG A 403 -1.95 -18.56 10.86
N ARG A 404 -2.56 -17.69 11.66
CA ARG A 404 -3.06 -18.03 13.00
C ARG A 404 -4.37 -18.80 13.00
N ALA A 405 -5.17 -18.70 11.95
CA ALA A 405 -6.42 -19.46 11.81
C ALA A 405 -6.16 -20.88 11.34
N LYS A 406 -6.92 -21.86 11.84
CA LYS A 406 -6.93 -23.24 11.34
C LYS A 406 -8.08 -23.50 10.38
N SER A 407 -9.24 -22.88 10.59
CA SER A 407 -10.45 -23.17 9.80
C SER A 407 -11.14 -21.92 9.26
N PHE A 408 -11.26 -20.84 10.04
CA PHE A 408 -11.90 -19.61 9.53
C PHE A 408 -11.28 -18.29 9.99
N VAL A 409 -11.51 -17.25 9.19
CA VAL A 409 -11.18 -15.85 9.49
C VAL A 409 -12.42 -14.96 9.31
N TYR A 410 -12.71 -14.08 10.27
CA TYR A 410 -13.76 -13.06 10.16
C TYR A 410 -13.18 -11.65 10.30
N LEU A 411 -13.35 -10.83 9.27
CA LEU A 411 -12.78 -9.49 9.18
C LEU A 411 -13.85 -8.43 9.01
N VAL A 412 -13.63 -7.28 9.63
CA VAL A 412 -14.37 -6.05 9.37
C VAL A 412 -13.36 -4.95 9.06
N ALA A 413 -13.69 -4.12 8.08
CA ALA A 413 -12.91 -2.93 7.75
C ALA A 413 -13.85 -1.74 7.52
N ALA A 414 -13.65 -0.63 8.23
CA ALA A 414 -14.36 0.61 7.95
C ALA A 414 -13.82 1.31 6.70
N CYS A 415 -14.70 1.53 5.72
CA CYS A 415 -14.40 2.30 4.50
C CYS A 415 -14.79 3.78 4.65
N TYR A 416 -14.66 4.34 5.87
CA TYR A 416 -14.98 5.73 6.18
C TYR A 416 -14.09 6.26 7.33
N PRO A 417 -13.88 7.59 7.45
CA PRO A 417 -13.09 8.17 8.53
C PRO A 417 -13.68 7.91 9.93
N ALA A 418 -12.81 7.73 10.92
CA ALA A 418 -13.20 7.60 12.32
C ALA A 418 -13.83 8.91 12.82
N ARG A 419 -14.63 8.80 13.89
CA ARG A 419 -14.96 9.97 14.72
C ARG A 419 -13.78 10.43 15.58
N LYS A 420 -12.81 9.53 15.80
CA LYS A 420 -11.68 9.71 16.70
C LYS A 420 -10.51 10.38 16.01
N THR A 421 -9.80 11.22 16.75
CA THR A 421 -8.61 11.93 16.25
C THR A 421 -7.42 11.59 17.13
N LEU A 422 -6.30 11.24 16.52
CA LEU A 422 -5.04 10.96 17.21
C LEU A 422 -4.46 12.25 17.79
N SER A 423 -3.59 12.16 18.79
CA SER A 423 -2.99 13.33 19.46
C SER A 423 -2.13 14.20 18.53
N ASN A 424 -1.69 13.68 17.38
CA ASN A 424 -0.99 14.44 16.34
C ASN A 424 -1.93 15.08 15.30
N GLY A 425 -3.25 15.01 15.50
CA GLY A 425 -4.27 15.59 14.62
C GLY A 425 -4.71 14.72 13.43
N LEU A 426 -4.10 13.54 13.23
CA LEU A 426 -4.54 12.61 12.21
C LEU A 426 -5.86 11.95 12.59
N ASN A 427 -6.65 11.55 11.59
CA ASN A 427 -7.79 10.67 11.84
C ASN A 427 -7.30 9.29 12.30
N ALA A 428 -8.00 8.66 13.25
CA ALA A 428 -7.61 7.34 13.72
C ALA A 428 -7.69 6.25 12.64
N HIS A 429 -8.58 6.40 11.65
CA HIS A 429 -8.60 5.53 10.47
C HIS A 429 -7.65 6.11 9.42
N VAL A 430 -6.42 5.62 9.38
CA VAL A 430 -5.39 6.07 8.44
C VAL A 430 -5.49 5.37 7.08
N THR A 431 -6.14 4.21 7.02
CA THR A 431 -6.36 3.43 5.80
C THR A 431 -7.86 3.37 5.50
N VAL A 432 -8.35 4.36 4.75
CA VAL A 432 -9.75 4.47 4.36
C VAL A 432 -9.89 4.15 2.87
N LEU A 433 -9.97 2.86 2.56
CA LEU A 433 -10.03 2.36 1.18
C LEU A 433 -11.38 1.70 0.84
N PRO A 434 -11.77 1.64 -0.45
CA PRO A 434 -13.05 1.09 -0.86
C PRO A 434 -13.17 -0.43 -0.58
N PRO A 435 -14.39 -0.98 -0.45
CA PRO A 435 -14.61 -2.41 -0.23
C PRO A 435 -13.89 -3.34 -1.21
N ALA A 436 -13.81 -2.96 -2.49
CA ALA A 436 -13.15 -3.76 -3.52
C ALA A 436 -11.64 -3.89 -3.28
N TRP A 437 -11.00 -2.88 -2.66
CA TRP A 437 -9.59 -2.95 -2.32
C TRP A 437 -9.35 -3.91 -1.16
N TRP A 438 -10.13 -3.78 -0.08
CA TRP A 438 -10.08 -4.70 1.06
C TRP A 438 -10.30 -6.15 0.62
N HIS A 439 -11.25 -6.37 -0.28
CA HIS A 439 -11.48 -7.70 -0.86
C HIS A 439 -10.23 -8.26 -1.55
N GLN A 440 -9.54 -7.46 -2.37
CA GLN A 440 -8.33 -7.89 -3.07
C GLN A 440 -7.17 -8.23 -2.10
N GLU A 441 -6.99 -7.45 -1.03
CA GLU A 441 -5.95 -7.72 -0.02
C GLU A 441 -6.26 -9.01 0.77
N VAL A 442 -7.52 -9.24 1.15
CA VAL A 442 -7.96 -10.46 1.84
C VAL A 442 -7.85 -11.68 0.93
N GLU A 443 -8.26 -11.58 -0.33
CA GLU A 443 -8.07 -12.65 -1.32
C GLU A 443 -6.59 -12.99 -1.51
N ALA A 444 -5.70 -11.98 -1.49
CA ALA A 444 -4.26 -12.21 -1.61
C ALA A 444 -3.70 -12.98 -0.41
N ALA A 445 -4.07 -12.61 0.82
CA ALA A 445 -3.67 -13.34 2.02
C ALA A 445 -4.24 -14.78 2.05
N ALA A 446 -5.50 -14.94 1.64
CA ALA A 446 -6.14 -16.24 1.52
C ALA A 446 -5.46 -17.15 0.49
N ARG A 447 -5.03 -16.62 -0.67
CA ARG A 447 -4.26 -17.39 -1.66
C ARG A 447 -2.94 -17.93 -1.12
N ARG A 448 -2.27 -17.16 -0.25
CA ARG A 448 -1.02 -17.58 0.41
C ARG A 448 -1.26 -18.58 1.55
N THR A 449 -2.47 -18.67 2.08
CA THR A 449 -2.86 -19.59 3.17
C THR A 449 -4.13 -20.38 2.79
N PRO A 450 -4.04 -21.31 1.82
CA PRO A 450 -5.21 -22.02 1.30
C PRO A 450 -5.87 -22.91 2.37
N GLY A 451 -7.17 -23.15 2.22
CA GLY A 451 -7.96 -24.01 3.11
C GLY A 451 -8.59 -23.30 4.31
N ILE A 452 -8.43 -21.99 4.43
CA ILE A 452 -9.08 -21.17 5.46
C ILE A 452 -10.31 -20.49 4.85
N ALA A 453 -11.49 -20.78 5.40
CA ALA A 453 -12.70 -20.05 5.05
C ALA A 453 -12.60 -18.61 5.57
N TRP A 454 -13.12 -17.63 4.84
CA TRP A 454 -13.07 -16.25 5.32
C TRP A 454 -14.32 -15.46 4.98
N THR A 455 -14.64 -14.50 5.86
CA THR A 455 -15.70 -13.51 5.67
C THR A 455 -15.12 -12.13 5.90
N LEU A 456 -15.39 -11.20 4.98
CA LEU A 456 -14.98 -9.80 5.09
C LEU A 456 -16.20 -8.90 4.97
N ARG A 457 -16.44 -8.10 6.00
CA ARG A 457 -17.49 -7.07 6.03
C ARG A 457 -16.86 -5.68 5.91
N CYS A 458 -17.07 -5.04 4.77
CA CYS A 458 -16.63 -3.67 4.54
C CYS A 458 -17.75 -2.70 4.92
N ARG A 459 -17.53 -1.92 5.98
CA ARG A 459 -18.54 -0.99 6.48
C ARG A 459 -18.54 0.31 5.71
N GLN A 460 -19.73 0.80 5.37
CA GLN A 460 -19.90 2.05 4.64
C GLN A 460 -20.82 3.01 5.39
N LYS A 461 -20.61 4.32 5.20
CA LYS A 461 -21.49 5.37 5.71
C LYS A 461 -22.01 6.25 4.59
N GLY A 462 -23.29 6.57 4.64
CA GLY A 462 -23.98 7.45 3.69
C GLY A 462 -25.43 7.03 3.51
N PHE A 463 -26.29 7.96 3.08
CA PHE A 463 -27.75 7.77 2.99
C PHE A 463 -28.17 6.57 2.13
N LEU A 464 -27.38 6.20 1.12
CA LEU A 464 -27.66 5.08 0.20
C LEU A 464 -26.62 3.95 0.30
N LYS A 465 -25.72 3.96 1.29
CA LYS A 465 -24.65 2.97 1.39
C LYS A 465 -25.00 1.93 2.45
N SER A 466 -24.97 0.67 2.06
CA SER A 466 -25.01 -0.49 2.96
C SER A 466 -23.61 -1.08 3.12
N ASP A 467 -23.39 -1.85 4.18
CA ASP A 467 -22.20 -2.68 4.30
C ASP A 467 -22.11 -3.66 3.12
N VAL A 468 -20.89 -3.93 2.66
CA VAL A 468 -20.61 -4.92 1.61
C VAL A 468 -20.01 -6.15 2.27
N LEU A 469 -20.52 -7.32 1.92
CA LEU A 469 -20.06 -8.60 2.47
C LEU A 469 -19.42 -9.44 1.37
N TYR A 470 -18.19 -9.91 1.63
CA TYR A 470 -17.47 -10.87 0.81
C TYR A 470 -17.23 -12.14 1.63
N ARG A 471 -17.26 -13.30 0.98
CA ARG A 471 -16.99 -14.59 1.59
C ARG A 471 -16.17 -15.45 0.63
N SER A 472 -15.31 -16.30 1.16
CA SER A 472 -14.69 -17.37 0.38
C SER A 472 -15.79 -18.26 -0.20
N ALA A 473 -15.58 -18.71 -1.44
CA ALA A 473 -16.43 -19.71 -2.08
C ALA A 473 -16.38 -21.06 -1.34
#